data_AF-A0A4S8KIL6-F1
#
_entry.id   AF-A0A4S8KIL6-F1
#
_cell.length_a   1.000
_cell.length_b   1.000
_cell.length_c   1.000
_cell.angle_alpha   90.00
_cell.angle_beta   90.00
_cell.angle_gamma   90.00
#
_symmetry.space_group_name_H-M   'P 1'
#
loop_
_entity.id
_entity.type
_entity.pdbx_description
1 polymer ?
#
loop_
_entity_poly.entity_id
_entity_poly.type
_entity_poly.pdbx_seq_one_letter_code
_entity_poly.pdbx_strand_id
1 'polypeptide(L)'
;MPTSSTLQGTTDLSTFFSSEQSTETFENLLSRLENLPLSKPDTIRKLTTYSREAFIIGARSVLYAHLSGETTLFPLWIISWWDALSTHFQDFKKPWLHVSTWVVECRSSKNHCLRQEADITFQLLNSVSYNQKTRDGVPFARLWRLLGTFWMNSTAIEAMLDVLRATVEVDEKLASRFWICNTDITEKVVGFSQVKVEML
;
A
#
# COMPACT_ATOMS: atom_id res chain seq x y z
N MET A 1 41.60 -23.31 2.04
CA MET A 1 40.97 -21.99 2.19
C MET A 1 40.38 -21.61 0.83
N PRO A 2 39.12 -21.13 0.71
CA PRO A 2 38.22 -20.68 1.76
C PRO A 2 36.97 -21.56 1.93
N THR A 3 36.55 -21.69 3.19
CA THR A 3 35.21 -22.14 3.61
C THR A 3 34.26 -20.96 3.48
N SER A 4 33.20 -21.10 2.67
CA SER A 4 32.10 -20.14 2.64
C SER A 4 31.24 -20.34 3.88
N SER A 5 31.32 -19.41 4.85
CA SER A 5 30.40 -19.36 5.97
C SER A 5 29.08 -18.74 5.50
N THR A 6 28.08 -19.58 5.26
CA THR A 6 26.69 -19.13 5.17
C THR A 6 26.21 -18.83 6.59
N LEU A 7 26.42 -17.59 7.05
CA LEU A 7 25.79 -17.09 8.27
C LEU A 7 24.29 -16.92 8.02
N GLN A 8 23.52 -18.00 8.19
CA GLN A 8 22.10 -17.89 8.49
C GLN A 8 21.97 -17.32 9.90
N GLY A 9 21.90 -15.98 10.00
CA GLY A 9 21.59 -15.30 11.24
C GLY A 9 20.20 -15.71 11.72
N THR A 10 20.14 -16.55 12.73
CA THR A 10 18.92 -16.81 13.49
C THR A 10 18.54 -15.52 14.21
N THR A 11 17.61 -14.76 13.63
CA THR A 11 17.08 -13.56 14.28
C THR A 11 16.36 -13.97 15.56
N ASP A 12 16.88 -13.55 16.70
CA ASP A 12 16.25 -13.78 18.00
C ASP A 12 14.94 -12.98 18.06
N LEU A 13 13.81 -13.68 18.04
CA LEU A 13 12.48 -13.08 18.00
C LEU A 13 12.14 -12.34 19.29
N SER A 14 12.77 -12.69 20.41
CA SER A 14 12.52 -12.04 21.71
C SER A 14 12.91 -10.56 21.68
N THR A 15 13.92 -10.21 20.89
CA THR A 15 14.39 -8.82 20.73
C THR A 15 13.36 -7.91 20.08
N PHE A 16 12.33 -8.45 19.42
CA PHE A 16 11.26 -7.67 18.83
C PHE A 16 10.20 -7.26 19.84
N PHE A 17 10.09 -7.92 20.99
CA PHE A 17 8.98 -7.70 21.92
C PHE A 17 9.44 -6.93 23.14
N SER A 18 8.57 -6.04 23.63
CA SER A 18 8.76 -5.33 24.88
C SER A 18 7.51 -5.43 25.75
N SER A 19 7.73 -5.51 27.06
CA SER A 19 6.65 -5.45 28.07
C SER A 19 6.13 -4.03 28.28
N GLU A 20 6.86 -3.02 27.78
CA GLU A 20 6.45 -1.62 27.82
C GLU A 20 5.36 -1.35 26.79
N GLN A 21 4.49 -0.37 27.08
CA GLN A 21 3.42 0.02 26.16
C GLN A 21 3.90 1.12 25.22
N SER A 22 3.39 1.12 23.98
CA SER A 22 3.58 2.24 23.06
C SER A 22 2.97 3.52 23.64
N THR A 23 3.75 4.59 23.66
CA THR A 23 3.32 5.92 24.16
C THR A 23 3.01 6.90 23.03
N GLU A 24 3.27 6.53 21.78
CA GLU A 24 3.06 7.40 20.63
C GLU A 24 1.58 7.50 20.25
N THR A 25 1.17 8.69 19.77
CA THR A 25 -0.16 8.87 19.20
C THR A 25 -0.28 8.12 17.88
N PHE A 26 -1.52 7.81 17.49
CA PHE A 26 -1.78 7.08 16.26
C PHE A 26 -1.28 7.81 15.00
N GLU A 27 -1.40 9.15 14.93
CA GLU A 27 -0.93 9.90 13.75
C GLU A 27 0.61 9.85 13.62
N ASN A 28 1.32 9.91 14.74
CA ASN A 28 2.78 9.82 14.76
C ASN A 28 3.25 8.40 14.40
N LEU A 29 2.57 7.38 14.93
CA LEU A 29 2.81 5.98 14.58
C LEU A 29 2.64 5.75 13.08
N LEU A 30 1.54 6.21 12.49
CA LEU A 30 1.29 6.08 11.04
C LEU A 30 2.40 6.75 10.23
N SER A 31 2.75 8.00 10.58
CA SER A 31 3.78 8.76 9.88
C SER A 31 5.14 8.04 9.92
N ARG A 32 5.48 7.37 11.03
CA ARG A 32 6.69 6.53 11.11
C ARG A 32 6.56 5.25 10.29
N LEU A 33 5.45 4.54 10.40
CA LEU A 33 5.21 3.29 9.68
C LEU A 33 5.30 3.46 8.16
N GLU A 34 4.87 4.60 7.62
CA GLU A 34 5.01 4.94 6.20
C GLU A 34 6.48 5.03 5.74
N ASN A 35 7.39 5.40 6.64
CA ASN A 35 8.80 5.65 6.32
C ASN A 35 9.73 4.49 6.72
N LEU A 36 9.25 3.54 7.53
CA LEU A 36 10.08 2.44 8.03
C LEU A 36 10.11 1.26 7.06
N PRO A 37 11.30 0.71 6.75
CA PRO A 37 11.41 -0.47 5.90
C PRO A 37 10.87 -1.71 6.61
N LEU A 38 10.02 -2.46 5.90
CA LEU A 38 9.48 -3.73 6.40
C LEU A 38 10.60 -4.77 6.63
N SER A 39 10.43 -5.59 7.68
CA SER A 39 11.27 -6.77 7.90
C SER A 39 11.11 -7.78 6.75
N LYS A 40 12.04 -8.74 6.66
CA LYS A 40 11.93 -9.83 5.68
C LYS A 40 10.63 -10.63 5.90
N PRO A 41 9.98 -11.14 4.83
CA PRO A 41 8.76 -11.92 4.95
C PRO A 41 8.87 -13.10 5.93
N ASP A 42 10.01 -13.80 5.93
CA ASP A 42 10.26 -14.90 6.87
C ASP A 42 10.23 -14.46 8.34
N THR A 43 10.78 -13.27 8.63
CA THR A 43 10.76 -12.68 9.98
C THR A 43 9.34 -12.31 10.36
N ILE A 44 8.58 -11.66 9.46
CA ILE A 44 7.19 -11.27 9.71
C ILE A 44 6.32 -12.50 10.00
N ARG A 45 6.47 -13.58 9.23
CA ARG A 45 5.73 -14.82 9.45
C ARG A 45 6.06 -15.47 10.80
N LYS A 46 7.35 -15.46 11.18
CA LYS A 46 7.79 -15.93 12.50
C LYS A 46 7.22 -15.09 13.63
N LEU A 47 7.26 -13.76 13.50
CA LEU A 47 6.67 -12.82 14.47
C LEU A 47 5.16 -13.01 14.60
N THR A 48 4.46 -13.20 13.47
CA THR A 48 3.01 -13.46 13.47
C THR A 48 2.69 -14.74 14.24
N THR A 49 3.47 -15.79 14.01
CA THR A 49 3.30 -17.07 14.73
C THR A 49 3.60 -16.93 16.22
N TYR A 50 4.66 -16.20 16.58
CA TYR A 50 5.13 -16.03 17.96
C TYR A 50 4.37 -14.97 18.76
N SER A 51 3.66 -14.06 18.08
CA SER A 51 2.98 -12.90 18.69
C SER A 51 2.01 -13.27 19.80
N ARG A 52 1.29 -14.40 19.65
CA ARG A 52 0.34 -14.90 20.65
C ARG A 52 1.04 -15.37 21.91
N GLU A 53 2.17 -16.06 21.76
CA GLU A 53 2.98 -16.55 22.88
C GLU A 53 3.64 -15.36 23.61
N ALA A 54 4.24 -14.44 22.87
CA ALA A 54 4.79 -13.20 23.41
C ALA A 54 3.75 -12.40 24.21
N PHE A 55 2.52 -12.31 23.72
CA PHE A 55 1.43 -11.65 24.45
C PHE A 55 1.10 -12.34 25.78
N ILE A 56 1.04 -13.68 25.80
CA ILE A 56 0.82 -14.46 27.03
C ILE A 56 1.96 -14.26 28.05
N ILE A 57 3.19 -14.12 27.57
CA ILE A 57 4.39 -13.86 28.39
C ILE A 57 4.42 -12.40 28.91
N GLY A 58 3.52 -11.54 28.43
CA GLY A 58 3.34 -10.17 28.93
C GLY A 58 3.91 -9.08 28.02
N ALA A 59 4.26 -9.40 26.77
CA ALA A 59 4.60 -8.39 25.78
C ALA A 59 3.41 -7.46 25.53
N ARG A 60 3.67 -6.16 25.44
CA ARG A 60 2.66 -5.12 25.17
C ARG A 60 2.97 -4.32 23.92
N SER A 61 4.19 -4.38 23.43
CA SER A 61 4.61 -3.71 22.20
C SER A 61 5.63 -4.54 21.42
N VAL A 62 5.84 -4.12 20.18
CA VAL A 62 6.83 -4.64 19.24
C VAL A 62 7.77 -3.51 18.82
N LEU A 63 9.00 -3.82 18.46
CA LEU A 63 9.99 -2.88 17.95
C LEU A 63 10.60 -3.37 16.64
N TYR A 64 11.12 -2.44 15.84
CA TYR A 64 11.83 -2.76 14.59
C TYR A 64 13.25 -3.24 14.89
N ALA A 65 13.39 -4.41 15.52
CA ALA A 65 14.69 -4.92 15.99
C ALA A 65 15.70 -5.19 14.86
N HIS A 66 15.26 -5.25 13.60
CA HIS A 66 16.13 -5.34 12.43
C HIS A 66 16.75 -3.99 12.01
N LEU A 67 16.31 -2.87 12.58
CA LEU A 67 16.83 -1.53 12.30
C LEU A 67 17.66 -1.04 13.48
N SER A 68 18.97 -0.91 13.26
CA SER A 68 19.87 -0.36 14.26
C SER A 68 19.49 1.08 14.61
N GLY A 69 19.19 1.33 15.88
CA GLY A 69 18.86 2.66 16.40
C GLY A 69 17.36 2.99 16.42
N GLU A 70 16.49 2.11 15.91
CA GLU A 70 15.04 2.29 16.03
C GLU A 70 14.55 1.67 17.34
N THR A 71 14.20 2.52 18.29
CA THR A 71 13.72 2.12 19.63
C THR A 71 12.24 2.39 19.84
N THR A 72 11.54 2.85 18.80
CA THR A 72 10.11 3.15 18.91
C THR A 72 9.32 1.87 19.22
N LEU A 73 8.46 1.98 20.22
CA LEU A 73 7.55 0.91 20.63
C LEU A 73 6.24 1.05 19.85
N PHE A 74 5.90 -0.02 19.15
CA PHE A 74 4.73 -0.13 18.29
C PHE A 74 3.70 -1.05 18.95
N PRO A 75 2.39 -0.76 18.87
CA PRO A 75 1.38 -1.71 19.32
C PRO A 75 1.49 -3.09 18.64
N LEU A 76 1.14 -4.17 19.34
CA LEU A 76 1.25 -5.54 18.82
C LEU A 76 0.44 -5.79 17.53
N TRP A 77 -0.65 -5.05 17.29
CA TRP A 77 -1.45 -5.18 16.06
C TRP A 77 -0.63 -4.86 14.80
N ILE A 78 0.50 -4.15 14.93
CA ILE A 78 1.39 -3.84 13.81
C ILE A 78 1.99 -5.10 13.19
N ILE A 79 2.12 -6.19 13.94
CA ILE A 79 2.58 -7.47 13.38
C ILE A 79 1.58 -7.97 12.33
N SER A 80 0.27 -7.88 12.61
CA SER A 80 -0.78 -8.22 11.64
C SER A 80 -0.79 -7.27 10.45
N TRP A 81 -0.50 -5.98 10.67
CA TRP A 81 -0.35 -5.01 9.58
C TRP A 81 0.86 -5.33 8.69
N TRP A 82 2.01 -5.69 9.25
CA TRP A 82 3.18 -6.14 8.50
C TRP A 82 2.89 -7.39 7.68
N ASP A 83 2.17 -8.36 8.24
CA ASP A 83 1.79 -9.59 7.54
C ASP A 83 0.86 -9.30 6.35
N ALA A 84 -0.15 -8.46 6.56
CA ALA A 84 -1.05 -8.02 5.49
C ALA A 84 -0.29 -7.27 4.38
N LEU A 85 0.64 -6.37 4.75
CA LEU A 85 1.49 -5.68 3.78
C LEU A 85 2.43 -6.63 3.05
N SER A 86 3.06 -7.57 3.76
CA SER A 86 3.98 -8.54 3.15
C SER A 86 3.25 -9.39 2.11
N THR A 87 2.06 -9.88 2.46
CA THR A 87 1.14 -10.58 1.54
C THR A 87 0.79 -9.70 0.35
N HIS A 88 0.40 -8.45 0.59
CA HIS A 88 0.09 -7.50 -0.49
C HIS A 88 1.27 -7.28 -1.44
N PHE A 89 2.48 -7.18 -0.90
CA PHE A 89 3.69 -7.02 -1.70
C PHE A 89 4.04 -8.25 -2.53
N GLN A 90 3.87 -9.46 -1.97
CA GLN A 90 4.16 -10.71 -2.69
C GLN A 90 3.11 -11.04 -3.73
N ASP A 91 1.83 -10.94 -3.39
CA ASP A 91 0.74 -11.41 -4.25
C ASP A 91 0.38 -10.40 -5.34
N PHE A 92 0.61 -9.11 -5.07
CA PHE A 92 0.20 -8.05 -5.97
C PHE A 92 1.39 -7.25 -6.48
N LYS A 93 2.16 -6.56 -5.64
CA LYS A 93 3.22 -5.68 -6.18
C LYS A 93 4.27 -6.43 -6.99
N LYS A 94 4.73 -7.60 -6.54
CA LYS A 94 5.84 -8.33 -7.16
C LYS A 94 5.51 -8.87 -8.57
N PRO A 95 4.37 -9.54 -8.81
CA PRO A 95 3.96 -9.92 -10.17
C PRO A 95 3.88 -8.73 -11.12
N TRP A 96 3.29 -7.63 -10.66
CA TRP A 96 3.15 -6.43 -11.48
C TRP A 96 4.50 -5.75 -11.78
N LEU A 97 5.41 -5.72 -10.82
CA LEU A 97 6.79 -5.26 -11.07
C LEU A 97 7.49 -6.16 -12.09
N HIS A 98 7.30 -7.48 -12.00
CA HIS A 98 7.86 -8.42 -12.97
C HIS A 98 7.32 -8.18 -14.38
N VAL A 99 6.00 -8.02 -14.53
CA VAL A 99 5.36 -7.68 -15.82
C VAL A 99 5.88 -6.33 -16.33
N SER A 100 6.03 -5.33 -15.48
CA SER A 100 6.59 -4.02 -15.85
C SER A 100 8.00 -4.12 -16.42
N THR A 101 8.87 -4.85 -15.71
CA THR A 101 10.25 -5.06 -16.12
C THR A 101 10.29 -5.83 -17.44
N TRP A 102 9.48 -6.88 -17.57
CA TRP A 102 9.35 -7.66 -18.78
C TRP A 102 8.89 -6.82 -19.98
N VAL A 103 7.89 -5.94 -19.81
CA VAL A 103 7.45 -5.02 -20.87
C VAL A 103 8.59 -4.08 -21.29
N VAL A 104 9.32 -3.50 -20.34
CA VAL A 104 10.47 -2.61 -20.64
C VAL A 104 11.58 -3.34 -21.40
N GLU A 105 11.89 -4.57 -21.00
CA GLU A 105 12.86 -5.43 -21.69
C GLU A 105 12.39 -5.77 -23.12
N CYS A 106 11.12 -6.11 -23.29
CA CYS A 106 10.54 -6.43 -24.60
C CYS A 106 10.55 -5.22 -25.56
N ARG A 107 10.37 -4.00 -25.06
CA ARG A 107 10.50 -2.78 -25.86
C ARG A 107 11.91 -2.55 -26.40
N SER A 108 12.91 -3.10 -25.72
CA SER A 108 14.32 -3.05 -26.13
C SER A 108 14.75 -4.28 -26.95
N SER A 109 13.81 -5.20 -27.24
CA SER A 109 14.08 -6.42 -27.99
C SER A 109 14.32 -6.15 -29.47
N LYS A 110 15.12 -7.02 -30.10
CA LYS A 110 15.35 -7.04 -31.55
C LYS A 110 14.15 -7.62 -32.33
N ASN A 111 13.23 -8.32 -31.64
CA ASN A 111 12.04 -8.87 -32.26
C ASN A 111 11.00 -7.76 -32.48
N HIS A 112 10.74 -7.43 -33.74
CA HIS A 112 9.83 -6.34 -34.12
C HIS A 112 8.39 -6.54 -33.62
N CYS A 113 7.84 -7.76 -33.76
CA CYS A 113 6.47 -8.04 -33.33
C CYS A 113 6.34 -7.89 -31.81
N LEU A 114 7.28 -8.49 -31.06
CA LEU A 114 7.30 -8.41 -29.61
C LEU A 114 7.48 -6.96 -29.11
N ARG A 115 8.33 -6.19 -29.78
CA ARG A 115 8.53 -4.77 -29.47
C ARG A 115 7.26 -3.96 -29.69
N GLN A 116 6.56 -4.19 -30.80
CA GLN A 116 5.32 -3.49 -31.13
C GLN A 116 4.21 -3.80 -30.12
N GLU A 117 4.04 -5.08 -29.75
CA GLU A 117 3.10 -5.48 -28.70
C GLU A 117 3.45 -4.89 -27.33
N ALA A 118 4.74 -4.84 -26.99
CA ALA A 118 5.20 -4.23 -25.75
C ALA A 118 5.00 -2.71 -25.73
N ASP A 119 5.18 -2.02 -26.87
CA ASP A 119 4.88 -0.58 -27.00
C ASP A 119 3.38 -0.30 -26.83
N ILE A 120 2.50 -1.10 -27.44
CA ILE A 120 1.04 -0.99 -27.27
C ILE A 120 0.65 -1.23 -25.81
N THR A 121 1.19 -2.29 -25.21
CA THR A 121 0.92 -2.64 -23.79
C THR A 121 1.39 -1.51 -22.86
N PHE A 122 2.57 -0.94 -23.12
CA PHE A 122 3.08 0.19 -22.36
C PHE A 122 2.19 1.44 -22.51
N GLN A 123 1.67 1.72 -23.70
CA GLN A 123 0.73 2.82 -23.92
C GLN A 123 -0.60 2.60 -23.19
N LEU A 124 -1.14 1.39 -23.22
CA LEU A 124 -2.35 1.01 -22.49
C LEU A 124 -2.15 1.10 -20.98
N LEU A 125 -0.99 0.68 -20.45
CA LEU A 125 -0.69 0.87 -19.03
C LEU A 125 -0.61 2.37 -18.68
N ASN A 126 -0.01 3.19 -19.54
CA ASN A 126 0.05 4.64 -19.31
C ASN A 126 -1.32 5.32 -19.29
N SER A 127 -2.29 4.84 -20.08
CA SER A 127 -3.63 5.45 -20.11
C SER A 127 -4.38 5.30 -18.78
N VAL A 128 -4.05 4.28 -17.99
CA VAL A 128 -4.61 4.03 -16.66
C VAL A 128 -3.73 4.57 -15.53
N SER A 129 -2.93 5.60 -15.82
CA SER A 129 -2.05 6.27 -14.86
C SER A 129 -1.01 5.35 -14.20
N TYR A 130 -0.62 4.25 -14.88
CA TYR A 130 0.38 3.29 -14.40
C TYR A 130 1.75 3.89 -14.10
N ASN A 131 2.10 5.09 -14.57
CA ASN A 131 3.40 5.71 -14.29
C ASN A 131 3.31 6.93 -13.37
N GLN A 132 2.12 7.27 -12.86
CA GLN A 132 1.99 8.34 -11.88
C GLN A 132 2.60 7.87 -10.55
N LYS A 133 3.65 8.55 -10.10
CA LYS A 133 4.25 8.31 -8.79
C LYS A 133 3.19 8.60 -7.72
N THR A 134 2.75 7.57 -7.00
CA THR A 134 2.01 7.79 -5.75
C THR A 134 2.98 8.19 -4.65
N ARG A 135 2.46 8.63 -3.49
CA ARG A 135 3.27 8.91 -2.29
C ARG A 135 4.22 7.76 -1.92
N ASP A 136 3.81 6.53 -2.20
CA ASP A 136 4.59 5.31 -1.93
C ASP A 136 5.76 5.10 -2.92
N GLY A 137 5.91 5.98 -3.92
CA GLY A 137 6.87 5.82 -5.02
C GLY A 137 6.54 4.65 -5.95
N VAL A 138 5.41 3.97 -5.73
CA VAL A 138 4.97 2.82 -6.53
C VAL A 138 3.78 3.22 -7.39
N PRO A 139 3.91 3.23 -8.72
CA PRO A 139 2.82 3.62 -9.61
C PRO A 139 1.56 2.71 -9.56
N PHE A 140 1.65 1.62 -8.80
CA PHE A 140 0.74 0.49 -8.77
C PHE A 140 -0.49 0.66 -7.86
N ALA A 141 -0.43 1.50 -6.83
CA ALA A 141 -1.49 1.55 -5.80
C ALA A 141 -2.87 1.95 -6.37
N ARG A 142 -2.90 2.73 -7.46
CA ARG A 142 -4.14 3.11 -8.17
C ARG A 142 -4.69 1.97 -9.02
N LEU A 143 -3.83 1.26 -9.75
CA LEU A 143 -4.25 0.20 -10.66
C LEU A 143 -4.73 -1.07 -9.97
N TRP A 144 -4.12 -1.43 -8.85
CA TRP A 144 -4.61 -2.51 -8.01
C TRP A 144 -6.04 -2.26 -7.54
N ARG A 145 -6.34 -1.02 -7.10
CA ARG A 145 -7.70 -0.62 -6.70
C ARG A 145 -8.69 -0.67 -7.87
N LEU A 146 -8.23 -0.38 -9.09
CA LEU A 146 -9.01 -0.42 -10.33
C LEU A 146 -9.08 -1.80 -11.01
N LEU A 147 -8.43 -2.85 -10.50
CA LEU A 147 -8.46 -4.17 -11.15
C LEU A 147 -8.72 -5.32 -10.16
N GLY A 148 -8.60 -5.08 -8.86
CA GLY A 148 -8.93 -6.04 -7.82
C GLY A 148 -10.44 -6.12 -7.55
N THR A 149 -10.86 -7.14 -6.80
CA THR A 149 -12.24 -7.33 -6.33
C THR A 149 -12.72 -6.23 -5.37
N PHE A 150 -11.85 -5.30 -4.98
CA PHE A 150 -12.13 -4.13 -4.13
C PHE A 150 -12.73 -2.94 -4.89
N TRP A 151 -13.20 -3.17 -6.13
CA TRP A 151 -13.66 -2.17 -7.10
C TRP A 151 -14.76 -1.21 -6.62
N MET A 152 -15.42 -1.51 -5.49
CA MET A 152 -16.51 -0.72 -4.92
C MET A 152 -16.36 -0.45 -3.41
N ASN A 153 -15.13 -0.31 -2.89
CA ASN A 153 -14.99 0.42 -1.62
C ASN A 153 -14.98 1.93 -1.88
N SER A 154 -15.41 2.72 -0.90
CA SER A 154 -15.46 4.19 -1.01
C SER A 154 -14.15 4.77 -1.53
N THR A 155 -13.02 4.21 -1.11
CA THR A 155 -11.67 4.60 -1.56
C THR A 155 -11.41 4.42 -3.07
N ALA A 156 -11.97 3.40 -3.71
CA ALA A 156 -11.85 3.21 -5.16
C ALA A 156 -12.71 4.21 -5.93
N ILE A 157 -13.91 4.51 -5.42
CA ILE A 157 -14.81 5.53 -5.99
C ILE A 157 -14.16 6.92 -5.87
N GLU A 158 -13.58 7.25 -4.71
CA GLU A 158 -12.81 8.48 -4.51
C GLU A 158 -11.64 8.59 -5.48
N ALA A 159 -10.88 7.50 -5.69
CA ALA A 159 -9.76 7.52 -6.63
C ALA A 159 -10.21 7.74 -8.09
N MET A 160 -11.37 7.20 -8.49
CA MET A 160 -11.96 7.48 -9.81
C MET A 160 -12.43 8.93 -9.91
N LEU A 161 -13.05 9.46 -8.85
CA LEU A 161 -13.48 10.86 -8.77
C LEU A 161 -12.28 11.82 -8.84
N ASP A 162 -11.15 11.48 -8.23
CA ASP A 162 -9.92 12.27 -8.32
C ASP A 162 -9.33 12.29 -9.74
N VAL A 163 -9.37 11.16 -10.45
CA VAL A 163 -8.93 11.10 -11.86
C VAL A 163 -9.88 11.91 -12.75
N LEU A 164 -11.18 11.78 -12.53
CA LEU A 164 -12.20 12.58 -13.21
C LEU A 164 -11.99 14.08 -12.92
N ARG A 165 -11.71 14.45 -11.67
CA ARG A 165 -11.46 15.84 -11.25
C ARG A 165 -10.25 16.40 -11.99
N ALA A 166 -9.13 15.66 -11.98
CA ALA A 166 -7.93 16.05 -12.73
C ALA A 166 -8.19 16.20 -14.24
N THR A 167 -9.07 15.38 -14.81
CA THR A 167 -9.41 15.46 -16.25
C THR A 167 -10.31 16.66 -16.55
N VAL A 168 -11.26 16.96 -15.67
CA VAL A 168 -12.18 18.10 -15.80
C VAL A 168 -11.48 19.43 -15.56
N GLU A 169 -10.55 19.49 -14.59
CA GLU A 169 -9.76 20.70 -14.29
C GLU A 169 -8.80 21.09 -15.44
N VAL A 170 -8.35 20.12 -16.24
CA VAL A 170 -7.48 20.36 -17.39
C VAL A 170 -8.25 20.86 -18.62
N ASP A 171 -9.56 20.63 -18.71
CA ASP A 171 -10.42 21.09 -19.81
C ASP A 171 -11.38 22.19 -19.36
N GLU A 172 -11.10 23.45 -19.71
CA GLU A 172 -11.91 24.63 -19.33
C GLU A 172 -13.40 24.50 -19.71
N LYS A 173 -13.73 23.76 -20.78
CA LYS A 173 -15.13 23.55 -21.18
C LYS A 173 -15.86 22.56 -20.28
N LEU A 174 -15.12 21.62 -19.69
CA LEU A 174 -15.66 20.68 -18.70
C LEU A 174 -15.66 21.30 -17.31
N ALA A 175 -14.61 22.03 -16.92
CA ALA A 175 -14.51 22.73 -15.64
C ALA A 175 -15.65 23.75 -15.40
N SER A 176 -16.12 24.39 -16.48
CA SER A 176 -17.26 25.33 -16.41
C SER A 176 -18.63 24.65 -16.28
N ARG A 177 -18.71 23.33 -16.47
CA ARG A 177 -19.98 22.57 -16.50
C ARG A 177 -20.10 21.53 -15.39
N PHE A 178 -18.99 21.01 -14.89
CA PHE A 178 -18.97 19.90 -13.95
C PHE A 178 -18.12 20.24 -12.74
N TRP A 179 -18.69 19.99 -11.57
CA TRP A 179 -17.99 20.03 -10.30
C TRP A 179 -17.99 18.63 -9.70
N ILE A 180 -16.80 18.06 -9.50
CA ILE A 180 -16.65 16.68 -9.02
C ILE A 180 -16.39 16.71 -7.51
N CYS A 181 -17.33 16.18 -6.74
CA CYS A 181 -17.26 16.07 -5.28
C CYS A 181 -16.90 14.66 -4.85
N ASN A 182 -16.29 14.56 -3.67
CA ASN A 182 -16.04 13.30 -2.98
C ASN A 182 -17.37 12.69 -2.47
N THR A 183 -17.41 11.37 -2.32
CA THR A 183 -18.56 10.58 -1.86
C THR A 183 -19.03 10.93 -0.44
N ASP A 184 -18.12 11.37 0.44
CA ASP A 184 -18.46 11.86 1.79
C ASP A 184 -19.38 13.10 1.76
N ILE A 185 -19.31 13.91 0.68
CA ILE A 185 -20.14 15.10 0.52
C ILE A 185 -21.55 14.70 0.10
N THR A 186 -21.70 13.68 -0.75
CA THR A 186 -23.02 13.16 -1.14
C THR A 186 -23.78 12.58 0.04
N GLU A 187 -23.13 11.89 0.97
CA GLU A 187 -23.79 11.41 2.20
C GLU A 187 -24.34 12.56 3.04
N LYS A 188 -23.57 13.65 3.18
CA LYS A 188 -24.02 14.86 3.89
C LYS A 188 -25.17 15.56 3.16
N VAL A 189 -25.12 15.68 1.84
CA VAL A 189 -26.18 16.33 1.04
C VAL A 189 -27.48 15.54 1.04
N VAL A 190 -27.42 14.20 0.98
CA VAL A 190 -28.59 13.32 1.12
C VAL A 190 -29.15 13.40 2.54
N GLY A 191 -28.29 13.44 3.56
CA GLY A 191 -28.69 13.66 4.96
C GLY A 191 -29.43 14.99 5.16
N PHE A 192 -28.97 16.08 4.55
CA PHE A 192 -29.68 17.37 4.56
C PHE A 192 -31.03 17.34 3.82
N SER A 193 -31.17 16.48 2.82
CA SER A 193 -32.41 16.34 2.04
C SER A 193 -33.48 15.53 2.76
N GLN A 194 -33.10 14.61 3.65
CA GLN A 194 -34.04 13.84 4.48
C GLN A 194 -34.56 14.63 5.69
N VAL A 195 -33.80 15.61 6.21
CA VAL A 195 -34.24 16.45 7.34
C VAL A 195 -35.43 17.36 6.98
N LYS A 196 -35.78 17.50 5.71
CA LYS A 196 -36.91 18.35 5.27
C LYS A 196 -38.24 17.63 5.06
N VAL A 197 -38.35 16.33 5.36
CA VAL A 197 -39.58 15.54 5.17
C VAL A 197 -40.29 15.14 6.48
N GLU A 198 -39.71 15.42 7.65
CA GLU A 198 -40.34 15.13 8.96
C GLU A 198 -40.94 16.36 9.68
N MET A 199 -41.27 17.43 8.94
CA MET A 199 -42.10 18.50 9.50
C MET A 199 -43.22 18.88 8.54
N LEU A 200 -44.28 18.06 8.53
CA LEU A 200 -45.67 18.44 8.34
C LEU A 200 -46.58 17.34 8.90
#